data_AF-A0A7V9AYQ1-F1
#
_entry.id   AF-A0A7V9AYQ1-F1
#
_cell.length_a   1.000
_cell.length_b   1.000
_cell.length_c   1.000
_cell.angle_alpha   90.00
_cell.angle_beta   90.00
_cell.angle_gamma   90.00
#
_symmetry.space_group_name_H-M   'P 1'
#
loop_
_entity.id
_entity.type
_entity.pdbx_description
1 polymer ?
#
loop_
_entity_poly.entity_id
_entity_poly.type
_entity_poly.pdbx_seq_one_letter_code
_entity_poly.pdbx_strand_id
1 'polypeptide(L)'
;MVISRGGACRHDDRGSTPVGGSQGPTGAGASIASGLRNPRGIDWHNRALFVAEAGKGGSGPCVEGEFGEVCFGRTGAITRIRGGNQERIARGLPSIASPDGTAAIGPHDVAVDDEKLYVTVGLEGDLQKRSQLGPDARALGRLLRIRPHESRDWVADLAGFEDDANPDEGEVDSNPYGVLRRADSTIATDAGGNSLLRVQNRKVTSLAVFRDRLVPFNGEQV
;
A
#
# COMPACT_ATOMS: atom_id res chain seq x y z
N MET A 1 -3.29 9.29 -16.52
CA MET A 1 -3.73 9.76 -15.18
C MET A 1 -2.51 9.74 -14.28
N VAL A 2 -2.06 10.90 -13.79
CA VAL A 2 -0.80 10.98 -13.04
C VAL A 2 -1.10 11.58 -11.67
N ILE A 3 -0.77 10.83 -10.63
CA ILE A 3 -0.77 11.30 -9.25
C ILE A 3 0.64 11.83 -8.99
N SER A 4 0.83 13.14 -9.04
CA SER A 4 2.15 13.75 -8.93
C SER A 4 2.51 14.08 -7.48
N ARG A 5 3.75 13.78 -7.09
CA ARG A 5 4.43 14.47 -5.99
C ARG A 5 5.09 15.73 -6.56
N GLY A 6 4.74 16.90 -6.04
CA GLY A 6 5.26 18.17 -6.55
C GLY A 6 6.76 18.33 -6.25
N GLY A 7 7.55 18.48 -7.31
CA GLY A 7 8.94 18.95 -7.27
C GLY A 7 9.19 19.78 -8.53
N ALA A 8 9.53 21.05 -8.35
CA ALA A 8 9.79 21.98 -9.44
C ALA A 8 11.22 21.80 -9.97
N CYS A 9 11.38 21.43 -11.24
CA CYS A 9 12.66 21.51 -11.94
C CYS A 9 12.70 22.82 -12.74
N ARG A 10 13.60 23.74 -12.39
CA ARG A 10 14.06 24.80 -13.30
C ARG A 10 15.34 24.29 -13.97
N HIS A 11 15.34 24.21 -15.30
CA HIS A 11 16.55 24.00 -16.09
C HIS A 11 16.93 25.32 -16.77
N ASP A 12 18.21 25.65 -16.69
CA ASP A 12 18.87 26.80 -17.31
C ASP A 12 19.32 26.37 -18.73
N ASP A 13 18.87 27.09 -19.76
CA ASP A 13 19.09 26.76 -21.17
C ASP A 13 20.40 27.35 -21.71
N ARG A 14 21.30 26.52 -22.24
CA ARG A 14 22.20 26.90 -23.35
C ARG A 14 22.43 25.74 -24.33
N GLY A 15 21.74 25.85 -25.48
CA GLY A 15 22.29 25.66 -26.82
C GLY A 15 22.61 24.23 -27.27
N SER A 16 21.66 23.59 -27.96
CA SER A 16 21.86 22.63 -29.07
C SER A 16 20.50 22.29 -29.68
N THR A 17 20.30 22.55 -30.97
CA THR A 17 19.07 22.21 -31.71
C THR A 17 19.03 20.72 -32.08
N PRO A 18 18.00 19.94 -31.66
CA PRO A 18 17.78 18.61 -32.20
C PRO A 18 16.70 18.61 -33.29
N VAL A 19 16.97 17.80 -34.31
CA VAL A 19 16.12 17.46 -35.45
C VAL A 19 14.84 16.76 -34.97
N GLY A 20 13.71 17.09 -35.61
CA GLY A 20 12.37 16.71 -35.19
C GLY A 20 12.10 15.21 -35.15
N GLY A 21 11.91 14.69 -33.94
CA GLY A 21 11.05 13.55 -33.68
C GLY A 21 9.64 14.05 -33.40
N SER A 22 8.64 13.48 -34.07
CA SER A 22 7.23 13.77 -33.79
C SER A 22 6.93 13.46 -32.33
N GLN A 23 6.79 14.49 -31.51
CA GLN A 23 6.24 14.38 -30.16
C GLN A 23 4.81 13.84 -30.31
N GLY A 24 4.60 12.57 -29.92
CA GLY A 24 3.26 12.13 -29.53
C GLY A 24 2.74 13.11 -28.47
N PRO A 25 1.41 13.30 -28.35
CA PRO A 25 0.86 14.37 -27.53
C PRO A 25 1.45 14.29 -26.12
N THR A 26 2.23 15.31 -25.76
CA THR A 26 2.70 15.61 -24.41
C THR A 26 1.51 16.10 -23.58
N GLY A 27 0.50 15.25 -23.45
CA GLY A 27 -0.57 15.43 -22.50
C GLY A 27 -0.01 15.14 -21.12
N ALA A 28 0.67 16.12 -20.50
CA ALA A 28 0.83 16.13 -19.06
C ALA A 28 -0.59 16.02 -18.47
N GLY A 29 -0.96 14.82 -18.04
CA GLY A 29 -2.29 14.60 -17.48
C GLY A 29 -2.52 15.58 -16.34
N ALA A 30 -3.68 16.23 -16.31
CA ALA A 30 -4.01 17.14 -15.22
C ALA A 30 -3.97 16.39 -13.88
N SER A 31 -3.26 16.96 -12.90
CA SER A 31 -3.28 16.45 -11.54
C SER A 31 -4.68 16.66 -10.95
N ILE A 32 -5.33 15.58 -10.53
CA ILE A 32 -6.67 15.62 -9.92
C ILE A 32 -6.62 15.61 -8.38
N ALA A 33 -5.42 15.45 -7.82
CA ALA A 33 -5.16 15.34 -6.39
C ALA A 33 -3.68 15.62 -6.11
N SER A 34 -3.41 16.31 -5.00
CA SER A 34 -2.06 16.67 -4.58
C SER A 34 -1.90 16.57 -3.06
N GLY A 35 -0.65 16.59 -2.58
CA GLY A 35 -0.36 16.51 -1.15
C GLY A 35 -0.73 15.17 -0.49
N LEU A 36 -0.88 14.11 -1.30
CA LEU A 36 -1.08 12.72 -0.83
C LEU A 36 0.23 12.17 -0.22
N ARG A 37 0.10 11.34 0.81
CA ARG A 37 1.20 10.75 1.57
C ARG A 37 1.45 9.32 1.10
N ASN A 38 2.47 9.13 0.27
CA ASN A 38 2.83 7.83 -0.30
C ASN A 38 1.59 7.11 -0.87
N PRO A 39 0.89 7.70 -1.86
CA PRO A 39 -0.28 7.06 -2.45
C PRO A 39 0.14 5.73 -3.10
N ARG A 40 -0.66 4.69 -2.87
CA ARG A 40 -0.44 3.33 -3.36
C ARG A 40 -1.60 2.91 -4.26
N GLY A 41 -2.49 2.04 -3.77
CA GLY A 41 -3.66 1.55 -4.48
C GLY A 41 -4.82 2.55 -4.55
N ILE A 42 -5.68 2.33 -5.54
CA ILE A 42 -6.84 3.16 -5.83
C ILE A 42 -8.03 2.30 -6.21
N ASP A 43 -9.24 2.77 -5.92
CA ASP A 43 -10.47 2.17 -6.40
C ASP A 43 -11.50 3.22 -6.78
N TRP A 44 -12.38 2.88 -7.71
CA TRP A 44 -13.38 3.78 -8.26
C TRP A 44 -14.79 3.28 -7.95
N HIS A 45 -15.56 4.10 -7.23
CA HIS A 45 -16.92 3.74 -6.85
C HIS A 45 -17.82 4.97 -6.76
N ASN A 46 -19.04 4.87 -7.29
CA ASN A 46 -20.07 5.91 -7.23
C ASN A 46 -19.55 7.30 -7.63
N ARG A 47 -18.79 7.44 -8.72
CA ARG A 47 -18.21 8.73 -9.19
C ARG A 47 -17.18 9.36 -8.23
N ALA A 48 -16.55 8.56 -7.37
CA ALA A 48 -15.40 8.98 -6.58
C ALA A 48 -14.24 8.00 -6.74
N LEU A 49 -13.03 8.56 -6.67
CA LEU A 49 -11.79 7.81 -6.53
C LEU A 49 -11.45 7.72 -5.05
N PHE A 50 -11.10 6.53 -4.58
CA PHE A 50 -10.58 6.26 -3.26
C PHE A 50 -9.09 5.94 -3.41
N VAL A 51 -8.25 6.50 -2.55
CA VAL A 51 -6.79 6.37 -2.62
C VAL A 51 -6.27 5.93 -1.27
N ALA A 52 -5.56 4.81 -1.25
CA ALA A 52 -4.80 4.38 -0.09
C ALA A 52 -3.51 5.22 0.02
N GLU A 53 -3.34 5.91 1.15
CA GLU A 53 -2.13 6.65 1.49
C GLU A 53 -1.36 5.86 2.54
N ALA A 54 -0.20 5.30 2.18
CA ALA A 54 0.63 4.53 3.11
C ALA A 54 1.09 5.36 4.32
N GLY A 55 1.12 6.69 4.20
CA GLY A 55 1.52 7.59 5.27
C GLY A 55 2.97 8.03 5.11
N LYS A 56 3.66 8.26 6.23
CA LYS A 56 5.06 8.71 6.27
C LYS A 56 5.77 8.28 7.56
N GLY A 57 5.34 7.18 8.18
CA GLY A 57 5.82 6.76 9.49
C GLY A 57 5.45 7.76 10.59
N GLY A 58 6.26 7.84 11.64
CA GLY A 58 6.08 8.80 12.73
C GLY A 58 7.24 8.81 13.71
N SER A 59 7.00 9.38 14.89
CA SER A 59 7.97 9.47 15.99
C SER A 59 7.75 8.38 17.05
N GLY A 60 7.07 7.29 16.69
CA GLY A 60 6.90 6.13 17.56
C GLY A 60 8.16 5.26 17.59
N PRO A 61 8.07 4.04 18.14
CA PRO A 61 9.17 3.09 18.12
C PRO A 61 9.69 2.85 16.71
N CYS A 62 11.01 2.72 16.58
CA CYS A 62 11.70 2.41 15.34
C CYS A 62 12.35 1.03 15.42
N VAL A 63 12.45 0.38 14.27
CA VAL A 63 13.09 -0.94 14.10
C VAL A 63 13.91 -0.93 12.82
N GLU A 64 14.81 -1.90 12.68
CA GLU A 64 15.51 -2.11 11.42
C GLU A 64 14.52 -2.60 10.34
N GLY A 65 14.51 -1.92 9.19
CA GLY A 65 13.81 -2.33 7.98
C GLY A 65 14.78 -2.82 6.90
N GLU A 66 14.27 -3.26 5.76
CA GLU A 66 15.10 -3.79 4.66
C GLU A 66 16.13 -2.75 4.14
N PHE A 67 15.73 -1.48 4.13
CA PHE A 67 16.53 -0.36 3.62
C PHE A 67 17.00 0.60 4.73
N GLY A 68 17.07 0.11 5.97
CA GLY A 68 17.43 0.88 7.16
C GLY A 68 16.26 1.14 8.10
N GLU A 69 16.49 1.98 9.12
CA GLU A 69 15.52 2.24 10.18
C GLU A 69 14.17 2.73 9.65
N VAL A 70 13.08 2.14 10.17
CA VAL A 70 11.70 2.58 9.95
C VAL A 70 10.99 2.85 11.26
N CYS A 71 10.26 3.96 11.34
CA CYS A 71 9.62 4.43 12.56
C CYS A 71 8.10 4.41 12.45
N PHE A 72 7.45 3.87 13.48
CA PHE A 72 5.99 3.78 13.55
C PHE A 72 5.33 5.15 13.71
N GLY A 73 4.18 5.30 13.06
CA GLY A 73 3.28 6.42 13.24
C GLY A 73 1.85 6.12 12.79
N ARG A 74 0.96 7.05 13.09
CA ARG A 74 -0.44 7.02 12.67
C ARG A 74 -0.68 8.06 11.58
N THR A 75 0.03 7.92 10.47
CA THR A 75 0.04 8.91 9.38
C THR A 75 -0.60 8.41 8.09
N GLY A 76 -0.98 7.14 8.02
CA GLY A 76 -1.74 6.55 6.92
C GLY A 76 -3.17 7.07 6.86
N ALA A 77 -3.75 7.03 5.66
CA ALA A 77 -5.10 7.53 5.41
C ALA A 77 -5.76 6.88 4.20
N ILE A 78 -7.09 7.05 4.08
CA ILE A 78 -7.81 6.89 2.82
C ILE A 78 -8.33 8.26 2.39
N THR A 79 -7.98 8.66 1.17
CA THR A 79 -8.48 9.87 0.52
C THR A 79 -9.60 9.54 -0.45
N ARG A 80 -10.66 10.34 -0.47
CA ARG A 80 -11.72 10.34 -1.46
C ARG A 80 -11.59 11.58 -2.35
N ILE A 81 -11.69 11.39 -3.65
CA ILE A 81 -11.69 12.47 -4.65
C ILE A 81 -13.01 12.39 -5.43
N ARG A 82 -13.79 13.47 -5.42
CA ARG A 82 -15.12 13.53 -6.06
C ARG A 82 -15.40 14.94 -6.56
N GLY A 83 -15.69 15.07 -7.85
CA GLY A 83 -16.08 16.36 -8.44
C GLY A 83 -15.06 17.49 -8.20
N GLY A 84 -13.76 17.16 -8.25
CA GLY A 84 -12.67 18.12 -7.98
C GLY A 84 -12.33 18.32 -6.50
N ASN A 85 -13.10 17.76 -5.57
CA ASN A 85 -12.82 17.86 -4.14
C ASN A 85 -12.04 16.64 -3.63
N GLN A 86 -10.96 16.89 -2.90
CA GLN A 86 -10.13 15.89 -2.24
C GLN A 86 -10.33 15.95 -0.72
N GLU A 87 -10.59 14.81 -0.08
CA GLU A 87 -10.81 14.70 1.36
C GLU A 87 -10.25 13.40 1.93
N ARG A 88 -9.45 13.47 3.01
CA ARG A 88 -9.07 12.28 3.77
C ARG A 88 -10.21 11.88 4.70
N ILE A 89 -10.97 10.88 4.27
CA ILE A 89 -12.16 10.34 4.93
C ILE A 89 -11.85 9.28 5.99
N ALA A 90 -10.61 8.79 6.04
CA ALA A 90 -10.11 7.98 7.13
C ALA A 90 -8.66 8.38 7.43
N ARG A 91 -8.37 8.74 8.67
CA ARG A 91 -7.05 9.21 9.11
C ARG A 91 -6.53 8.41 10.30
N GLY A 92 -5.25 8.55 10.60
CA GLY A 92 -4.65 7.91 11.77
C GLY A 92 -4.49 6.40 11.61
N LEU A 93 -4.41 5.93 10.36
CA LEU A 93 -4.10 4.53 10.06
C LEU A 93 -2.61 4.27 10.33
N PRO A 94 -2.24 3.04 10.74
CA PRO A 94 -0.86 2.68 11.00
C PRO A 94 0.02 2.89 9.76
N SER A 95 1.25 3.33 10.00
CA SER A 95 2.27 3.57 8.99
C SER A 95 3.64 3.38 9.60
N ILE A 96 4.57 2.78 8.87
CA ILE A 96 6.01 2.80 9.16
C ILE A 96 6.70 3.42 7.95
N ALA A 97 7.81 4.12 8.17
CA ALA A 97 8.60 4.71 7.08
C ALA A 97 9.97 5.08 7.62
N SER A 98 10.94 5.29 6.74
CA SER A 98 12.21 5.92 7.11
C SER A 98 11.96 7.31 7.72
N PRO A 99 12.89 7.87 8.53
CA PRO A 99 12.69 9.15 9.22
C PRO A 99 12.33 10.33 8.29
N ASP A 100 12.75 10.28 7.03
CA ASP A 100 12.42 11.28 5.99
C ASP A 100 11.04 11.07 5.33
N GLY A 101 10.34 9.98 5.66
CA GLY A 101 9.04 9.59 5.13
C GLY A 101 9.07 8.79 3.82
N THR A 102 10.26 8.38 3.36
CA THR A 102 10.43 7.45 2.24
C THR A 102 10.17 6.00 2.66
N ALA A 103 10.11 5.08 1.68
CA ALA A 103 9.82 3.65 1.92
C ALA A 103 8.59 3.37 2.81
N ALA A 104 7.55 4.22 2.74
CA ALA A 104 6.46 4.13 3.70
C ALA A 104 5.57 2.90 3.47
N ILE A 105 5.34 2.11 4.50
CA ILE A 105 4.39 1.00 4.55
C ILE A 105 3.19 1.42 5.41
N GLY A 106 1.99 0.98 5.04
CA GLY A 106 0.73 1.37 5.68
C GLY A 106 -0.44 0.91 4.83
N PRO A 107 -1.51 1.70 4.67
CA PRO A 107 -2.54 1.42 3.68
C PRO A 107 -1.92 1.21 2.28
N HIS A 108 -2.02 -0.01 1.76
CA HIS A 108 -1.46 -0.39 0.47
C HIS A 108 -2.50 -0.35 -0.63
N ASP A 109 -3.69 -0.85 -0.36
CA ASP A 109 -4.77 -0.83 -1.34
C ASP A 109 -6.14 -0.67 -0.66
N VAL A 110 -7.13 -0.30 -1.46
CA VAL A 110 -8.51 -0.11 -1.01
C VAL A 110 -9.46 -0.72 -2.02
N ALA A 111 -10.44 -1.50 -1.55
CA ALA A 111 -11.59 -1.93 -2.33
C ALA A 111 -12.86 -1.38 -1.71
N VAL A 112 -13.77 -0.88 -2.55
CA VAL A 112 -15.05 -0.30 -2.16
C VAL A 112 -16.19 -1.24 -2.52
N ASP A 113 -17.08 -1.45 -1.57
CA ASP A 113 -18.28 -2.26 -1.74
C ASP A 113 -19.42 -1.60 -0.97
N ASP A 114 -20.38 -1.07 -1.72
CA ASP A 114 -21.35 -0.07 -1.26
C ASP A 114 -20.66 1.10 -0.51
N GLU A 115 -20.97 1.26 0.78
CA GLU A 115 -20.41 2.31 1.63
C GLU A 115 -19.25 1.80 2.52
N LYS A 116 -18.77 0.58 2.28
CA LYS A 116 -17.69 -0.04 3.07
C LYS A 116 -16.40 0.00 2.27
N LEU A 117 -15.31 0.26 2.99
CA LEU A 117 -13.95 0.16 2.46
C LEU A 117 -13.25 -1.04 3.08
N TYR A 118 -12.52 -1.78 2.27
CA TYR A 118 -11.65 -2.87 2.67
C TYR A 118 -10.22 -2.46 2.33
N VAL A 119 -9.35 -2.42 3.32
CA VAL A 119 -8.01 -1.83 3.20
C VAL A 119 -6.99 -2.82 3.70
N THR A 120 -6.08 -3.22 2.83
CA THR A 120 -4.86 -3.93 3.22
C THR A 120 -3.89 -2.94 3.83
N VAL A 121 -3.33 -3.31 4.98
CA VAL A 121 -2.28 -2.57 5.65
C VAL A 121 -1.04 -3.44 5.66
N GLY A 122 0.03 -2.97 5.03
CA GLY A 122 1.31 -3.66 4.96
C GLY A 122 2.01 -3.77 6.32
N LEU A 123 3.08 -4.55 6.35
CA LEU A 123 3.99 -4.70 7.50
C LEU A 123 5.43 -4.79 7.03
N GLU A 124 5.70 -5.59 5.99
CA GLU A 124 7.06 -5.88 5.49
C GLU A 124 7.88 -6.49 6.65
N GLY A 125 7.47 -7.67 7.09
CA GLY A 125 8.18 -8.46 8.08
C GLY A 125 7.26 -9.44 8.82
N ASP A 126 7.84 -10.03 9.86
CA ASP A 126 7.20 -11.03 10.71
C ASP A 126 6.51 -10.44 11.95
N LEU A 127 5.96 -11.32 12.79
CA LEU A 127 5.32 -10.92 14.05
C LEU A 127 6.32 -10.39 15.08
N GLN A 128 7.59 -10.80 15.01
CA GLN A 128 8.64 -10.29 15.88
C GLN A 128 8.90 -8.80 15.59
N LYS A 129 9.17 -8.42 14.34
CA LYS A 129 9.30 -7.03 13.88
C LYS A 129 8.07 -6.22 14.25
N ARG A 130 6.87 -6.76 14.00
CA ARG A 130 5.60 -6.10 14.36
C ARG A 130 5.51 -5.80 15.87
N SER A 131 5.96 -6.73 16.71
CA SER A 131 5.90 -6.57 18.17
C SER A 131 6.85 -5.48 18.69
N GLN A 132 8.03 -5.33 18.08
CA GLN A 132 9.05 -4.33 18.45
C GLN A 132 8.58 -2.89 18.17
N LEU A 133 7.68 -2.70 17.20
CA LEU A 133 7.04 -1.41 16.89
C LEU A 133 5.97 -0.99 17.91
N GLY A 134 5.69 -1.81 18.92
CA GLY A 134 4.81 -1.52 20.03
C GLY A 134 3.33 -1.95 19.83
N PRO A 135 2.48 -1.76 20.85
CA PRO A 135 1.13 -2.33 20.88
C PRO A 135 0.20 -1.81 19.77
N ASP A 136 0.43 -0.58 19.30
CA ASP A 136 -0.33 0.04 18.22
C ASP A 136 0.00 -0.57 16.85
N ALA A 137 1.19 -1.16 16.70
CA ALA A 137 1.65 -1.79 15.48
C ALA A 137 0.98 -3.15 15.21
N ARG A 138 0.19 -3.70 16.16
CA ARG A 138 -0.70 -4.86 15.95
C ARG A 138 -1.74 -4.65 14.85
N ALA A 139 -1.84 -3.44 14.31
CA ALA A 139 -2.67 -3.09 13.17
C ALA A 139 -1.97 -3.28 11.80
N LEU A 140 -0.63 -3.38 11.77
CA LEU A 140 0.15 -3.66 10.56
C LEU A 140 0.00 -5.13 10.15
N GLY A 141 0.03 -5.41 8.85
CA GLY A 141 -0.12 -6.75 8.30
C GLY A 141 -1.55 -7.28 8.36
N ARG A 142 -2.55 -6.40 8.31
CA ARG A 142 -3.97 -6.75 8.55
C ARG A 142 -4.91 -6.20 7.50
N LEU A 143 -6.07 -6.85 7.40
CA LEU A 143 -7.19 -6.37 6.62
C LEU A 143 -8.13 -5.54 7.50
N LEU A 144 -8.27 -4.27 7.17
CA LEU A 144 -9.19 -3.33 7.80
C LEU A 144 -10.50 -3.26 7.02
N ARG A 145 -11.62 -3.19 7.73
CA ARG A 145 -12.89 -2.73 7.19
C ARG A 145 -13.28 -1.39 7.82
N ILE A 146 -13.62 -0.42 6.98
CA ILE A 146 -14.17 0.87 7.37
C ILE A 146 -15.63 0.91 6.93
N ARG A 147 -16.53 1.26 7.84
CA ARG A 147 -17.98 1.42 7.60
C ARG A 147 -18.33 2.92 7.55
N PRO A 148 -19.57 3.27 7.17
CA PRO A 148 -20.10 4.62 7.37
C PRO A 148 -19.83 5.17 8.78
N HIS A 149 -19.68 6.48 8.88
CA HIS A 149 -19.33 7.19 10.13
C HIS A 149 -17.99 6.75 10.75
N GLU A 150 -17.05 6.31 9.91
CA GLU A 150 -15.67 5.94 10.29
C GLU A 150 -15.55 4.80 11.32
N SER A 151 -16.57 3.95 11.46
CA SER A 151 -16.46 2.75 12.30
C SER A 151 -15.47 1.76 11.67
N ARG A 152 -14.45 1.35 12.45
CA ARG A 152 -13.32 0.52 12.00
C ARG A 152 -13.37 -0.85 12.64
N ASP A 153 -13.04 -1.87 11.86
CA ASP A 153 -13.00 -3.26 12.30
C ASP A 153 -11.89 -4.01 11.56
N TRP A 154 -10.91 -4.52 12.29
CA TRP A 154 -9.84 -5.36 11.74
C TRP A 154 -10.40 -6.75 11.49
N VAL A 155 -10.72 -7.08 10.25
CA VAL A 155 -11.49 -8.29 9.92
C VAL A 155 -10.64 -9.56 9.81
N ALA A 156 -9.34 -9.42 9.56
CA ALA A 156 -8.38 -10.52 9.54
C ALA A 156 -6.97 -10.05 9.93
N ASP A 157 -6.17 -10.96 10.49
CA ASP A 157 -4.73 -10.79 10.67
C ASP A 157 -4.02 -11.63 9.60
N LEU A 158 -3.42 -10.96 8.61
CA LEU A 158 -2.81 -11.65 7.47
C LEU A 158 -1.37 -12.03 7.79
N ALA A 159 -0.64 -11.15 8.48
CA ALA A 159 0.67 -11.48 9.04
C ALA A 159 0.59 -12.61 10.08
N GLY A 160 -0.47 -12.64 10.89
CA GLY A 160 -0.71 -13.79 11.77
C GLY A 160 -0.99 -15.09 11.02
N PHE A 161 -1.71 -15.02 9.90
CA PHE A 161 -1.93 -16.19 9.05
C PHE A 161 -0.63 -16.68 8.40
N GLU A 162 0.21 -15.76 7.94
CA GLU A 162 1.53 -16.08 7.37
C GLU A 162 2.43 -16.79 8.40
N ASP A 163 2.53 -16.25 9.62
CA ASP A 163 3.29 -16.85 10.73
C ASP A 163 2.80 -18.27 11.10
N ASP A 164 1.47 -18.46 11.15
CA ASP A 164 0.87 -19.73 11.54
C ASP A 164 0.91 -20.79 10.43
N ALA A 165 0.68 -20.39 9.18
CA ALA A 165 0.40 -21.30 8.07
C ALA A 165 1.49 -21.35 6.99
N ASN A 166 2.27 -20.27 6.82
CA ASN A 166 3.35 -20.09 5.84
C ASN A 166 3.11 -20.88 4.54
N PRO A 167 2.10 -20.49 3.73
CA PRO A 167 1.61 -21.32 2.63
C PRO A 167 2.63 -21.48 1.50
N ASP A 168 3.59 -20.56 1.35
CA ASP A 168 4.65 -20.67 0.36
C ASP A 168 5.87 -21.47 0.85
N GLU A 169 5.91 -21.81 2.15
CA GLU A 169 7.01 -22.49 2.84
C GLU A 169 8.33 -21.71 2.78
N GLY A 170 8.25 -20.39 2.52
CA GLY A 170 9.36 -19.47 2.38
C GLY A 170 9.77 -18.83 3.70
N GLU A 171 10.46 -17.69 3.57
CA GLU A 171 10.69 -16.80 4.71
C GLU A 171 9.35 -16.25 5.21
N VAL A 172 9.13 -16.27 6.53
CA VAL A 172 7.94 -15.66 7.12
C VAL A 172 8.08 -14.14 7.03
N ASP A 173 7.55 -13.59 5.95
CA ASP A 173 7.44 -12.16 5.71
C ASP A 173 6.02 -11.86 5.24
N SER A 174 5.31 -10.97 5.93
CA SER A 174 3.98 -10.55 5.50
C SER A 174 3.98 -9.09 5.09
N ASN A 175 3.47 -8.85 3.89
CA ASN A 175 3.21 -7.53 3.37
C ASN A 175 1.93 -7.51 2.51
N PRO A 176 0.74 -7.49 3.15
CA PRO A 176 -0.52 -7.42 2.43
C PRO A 176 -0.56 -6.21 1.50
N TYR A 177 -0.87 -6.44 0.22
CA TYR A 177 -0.73 -5.42 -0.82
C TYR A 177 -2.05 -5.16 -1.54
N GLY A 178 -2.36 -5.86 -2.64
CA GLY A 178 -3.60 -5.69 -3.38
C GLY A 178 -4.81 -6.25 -2.64
N VAL A 179 -5.97 -5.63 -2.83
CA VAL A 179 -7.25 -6.07 -2.25
C VAL A 179 -8.39 -6.00 -3.26
N LEU A 180 -9.22 -7.04 -3.27
CA LEU A 180 -10.42 -7.11 -4.09
C LEU A 180 -11.60 -7.58 -3.24
N ARG A 181 -12.71 -6.85 -3.31
CA ARG A 181 -13.96 -7.30 -2.70
C ARG A 181 -14.78 -8.11 -3.72
N ARG A 182 -15.25 -9.30 -3.31
CA ARG A 182 -16.04 -10.23 -4.14
C ARG A 182 -17.18 -10.83 -3.32
N ALA A 183 -18.39 -10.34 -3.55
CA ALA A 183 -19.59 -10.75 -2.85
C ALA A 183 -19.40 -10.69 -1.32
N ASP A 184 -19.46 -11.82 -0.62
CA ASP A 184 -19.28 -11.90 0.83
C ASP A 184 -17.81 -12.07 1.26
N SER A 185 -16.88 -12.27 0.32
CA SER A 185 -15.45 -12.50 0.55
C SER A 185 -14.55 -11.33 0.13
N THR A 186 -13.40 -11.19 0.78
CA THR A 186 -12.34 -10.27 0.38
C THR A 186 -11.12 -11.07 -0.01
N ILE A 187 -10.60 -10.83 -1.20
CA ILE A 187 -9.36 -11.42 -1.69
C ILE A 187 -8.25 -10.42 -1.45
N ALA A 188 -7.11 -10.86 -0.93
CA ALA A 188 -5.93 -10.05 -0.74
C ALA A 188 -4.71 -10.79 -1.27
N THR A 189 -3.74 -10.07 -1.82
CA THR A 189 -2.41 -10.62 -2.05
C THR A 189 -1.55 -10.30 -0.83
N ASP A 190 -0.86 -11.30 -0.30
CA ASP A 190 0.30 -11.05 0.55
C ASP A 190 1.55 -11.07 -0.32
N ALA A 191 2.15 -9.89 -0.49
CA ALA A 191 3.32 -9.75 -1.36
C ALA A 191 4.62 -10.22 -0.69
N GLY A 192 4.68 -10.20 0.65
CA GLY A 192 5.80 -10.78 1.38
C GLY A 192 5.69 -12.31 1.38
N GLY A 193 4.52 -12.84 1.72
CA GLY A 193 4.30 -14.28 1.88
C GLY A 193 3.96 -15.02 0.58
N ASN A 194 4.26 -14.41 -0.57
CA ASN A 194 4.00 -14.91 -1.93
C ASN A 194 2.65 -15.62 -2.10
N SER A 195 1.56 -15.08 -1.55
CA SER A 195 0.29 -15.79 -1.49
C SER A 195 -0.91 -14.96 -1.90
N LEU A 196 -1.92 -15.65 -2.45
CA LEU A 196 -3.25 -15.10 -2.70
C LEU A 196 -4.19 -15.63 -1.63
N LEU A 197 -4.74 -14.74 -0.82
CA LEU A 197 -5.54 -15.06 0.35
C LEU A 197 -7.00 -14.70 0.14
N ARG A 198 -7.90 -15.52 0.69
CA ARG A 198 -9.34 -15.23 0.82
C ARG A 198 -9.69 -15.07 2.28
N VAL A 199 -10.32 -13.95 2.60
CA VAL A 199 -10.95 -13.63 3.87
C VAL A 199 -12.46 -13.72 3.74
N GLN A 200 -13.08 -14.67 4.44
CA GLN A 200 -14.53 -14.84 4.50
C GLN A 200 -14.92 -15.18 5.94
N ASN A 201 -15.94 -14.50 6.49
CA ASN A 201 -16.34 -14.68 7.89
C ASN A 201 -15.17 -14.59 8.89
N ARG A 202 -14.23 -13.66 8.63
CA ARG A 202 -12.99 -13.45 9.41
C ARG A 202 -11.99 -14.62 9.39
N LYS A 203 -12.25 -15.66 8.60
CA LYS A 203 -11.33 -16.76 8.37
C LYS A 203 -10.46 -16.46 7.15
N VAL A 204 -9.16 -16.64 7.30
CA VAL A 204 -8.18 -16.55 6.20
C VAL A 204 -7.96 -17.95 5.62
N THR A 205 -7.87 -18.04 4.30
CA THR A 205 -7.51 -19.27 3.56
C THR A 205 -6.62 -18.91 2.39
N SER A 206 -5.62 -19.74 2.09
CA SER A 206 -4.85 -19.60 0.85
C SER A 206 -5.68 -20.07 -0.35
N LEU A 207 -5.68 -19.28 -1.41
CA LEU A 207 -6.25 -19.61 -2.73
C LEU A 207 -5.17 -20.11 -3.69
N ALA A 208 -3.99 -19.48 -3.62
CA ALA A 208 -2.85 -19.78 -4.47
C ALA A 208 -1.57 -19.30 -3.78
N VAL A 209 -0.46 -19.86 -4.25
CA VAL A 209 0.91 -19.53 -3.84
C VAL A 209 1.71 -19.23 -5.10
N PHE A 210 2.54 -18.21 -5.05
CA PHE A 210 3.43 -17.76 -6.12
C PHE A 210 4.86 -18.23 -5.83
N ARG A 211 5.12 -19.52 -6.06
CA ARG A 211 6.43 -20.10 -5.74
C ARG A 211 7.57 -19.44 -6.51
N ASP A 212 8.71 -19.37 -5.84
CA ASP A 212 9.97 -18.99 -6.47
C ASP A 212 10.28 -19.86 -7.67
N ARG A 213 10.77 -19.20 -8.72
CA ARG A 213 11.25 -19.86 -9.92
C ARG A 213 12.59 -19.28 -10.30
N LEU A 214 13.60 -20.15 -10.44
CA LEU A 214 14.85 -19.79 -11.08
C LEU A 214 14.56 -19.34 -12.52
N VAL A 215 14.86 -18.08 -12.80
CA VAL A 215 14.80 -17.52 -14.15
C VAL A 215 16.20 -17.64 -14.75
N PRO A 216 16.40 -18.37 -15.86
CA PRO A 216 17.68 -18.41 -16.53
C PRO A 216 18.08 -16.99 -16.96
N PHE A 217 19.18 -16.49 -16.41
CA PHE A 217 19.79 -15.25 -16.88
C PHE A 217 20.72 -15.59 -18.05
N ASN A 218 20.33 -15.21 -19.27
CA ASN A 218 21.11 -15.47 -20.49
C ASN A 218 22.05 -14.30 -20.85
N GLY A 219 22.35 -13.40 -19.91
CA GLY A 219 23.23 -12.26 -20.14
C GLY A 219 24.69 -12.55 -19.76
N GLU A 220 25.63 -12.12 -20.60
CA GLU A 220 27.04 -11.97 -20.20
C GLU A 220 27.15 -10.98 -19.04
N GLN A 221 28.03 -11.26 -18.08
CA GLN A 221 28.37 -10.33 -17.00
C GLN A 221 28.91 -9.04 -17.63
N VAL A 222 28.30 -7.90 -17.29
CA VAL A 222 28.88 -6.57 -17.52
C VAL A 222 29.88 -6.22 -16.43
#